data_AF-A0ABD4T2R4-F1
#
_entry.id   AF-A0ABD4T2R4-F1
#
_cell.length_a   1.000
_cell.length_b   1.000
_cell.length_c   1.000
_cell.angle_alpha   90.00
_cell.angle_beta   90.00
_cell.angle_gamma   90.00
#
_symmetry.space_group_name_H-M   'P 1'
#
loop_
_entity.id
_entity.type
_entity.pdbx_description
1 polymer ?
#
loop_
_entity_poly.entity_id
_entity_poly.type
_entity_poly.pdbx_seq_one_letter_code
_entity_poly.pdbx_strand_id
1 'polypeptide(L)'
;MTSSLLALPPHASFETVLEATQQFLHALEAQSLGDADIQAGVVHLLSLPAGPRGFFATLLTSDGPVAEAPPAALLAALGSHPETVADLLVKNLAMSTAMRVQHQRQGKTDLVQGSAQVQRRSQTLLLALKTVEIQQHLQDMLQPSQAYAAFLDRWGYDVPQKQAIATAVAQVLQTLNAQDDLP
;
A
#
# COMPACT_ATOMS: atom_id res chain seq x y z
N MET A 1 -4.55 11.23 -21.56
CA MET A 1 -5.20 10.80 -20.30
C MET A 1 -4.63 11.51 -19.07
N THR A 2 -3.33 11.85 -19.03
CA THR A 2 -2.73 12.64 -17.94
C THR A 2 -3.42 13.96 -17.63
N SER A 3 -3.97 14.64 -18.64
CA SER A 3 -4.71 15.89 -18.45
C SER A 3 -5.97 15.76 -17.56
N SER A 4 -6.63 14.59 -17.54
CA SER A 4 -7.85 14.40 -16.72
C SER A 4 -7.52 14.16 -15.26
N LEU A 5 -6.38 13.51 -15.00
CA LEU A 5 -5.94 13.17 -13.65
C LEU A 5 -5.33 14.38 -12.94
N LEU A 6 -4.55 15.19 -13.67
CA LEU A 6 -3.99 16.44 -13.17
C LEU A 6 -5.03 17.56 -13.03
N ALA A 7 -6.26 17.34 -13.50
CA ALA A 7 -7.37 18.27 -13.37
C ALA A 7 -8.28 17.97 -12.17
N LEU A 8 -7.94 16.99 -11.32
CA LEU A 8 -8.73 16.70 -10.13
C LEU A 8 -8.75 17.93 -9.19
N PRO A 9 -9.93 18.28 -8.65
CA PRO A 9 -10.01 19.40 -7.72
C PRO A 9 -9.26 19.07 -6.42
N PRO A 10 -8.68 20.06 -5.72
CA PRO A 10 -7.95 19.86 -4.45
C PRO A 10 -8.73 19.13 -3.36
N HIS A 11 -10.07 19.16 -3.42
CA HIS A 11 -10.98 18.49 -2.50
C HIS A 11 -11.83 17.42 -3.19
N ALA A 12 -11.26 16.72 -4.19
CA ALA A 12 -11.90 15.58 -4.81
C ALA A 12 -12.39 14.58 -3.76
N SER A 13 -13.60 14.04 -3.96
CA SER A 13 -14.15 13.04 -3.04
C SER A 13 -13.34 11.74 -3.11
N PHE A 14 -13.53 10.89 -2.11
CA PHE A 14 -12.86 9.59 -2.10
C PHE A 14 -13.23 8.75 -3.33
N GLU A 15 -14.51 8.75 -3.72
CA GLU A 15 -15.02 8.05 -4.91
C GLU A 15 -14.36 8.57 -6.20
N THR A 16 -14.24 9.90 -6.34
CA THR A 16 -13.54 10.51 -7.48
C THR A 16 -12.07 10.09 -7.53
N VAL A 17 -11.40 10.03 -6.38
CA VAL A 17 -10.00 9.56 -6.31
C VAL A 17 -9.90 8.08 -6.71
N LEU A 18 -10.83 7.23 -6.27
CA LEU A 18 -10.84 5.81 -6.64
C LEU A 18 -10.97 5.63 -8.16
N GLU A 19 -11.93 6.33 -8.78
CA GLU A 19 -12.16 6.27 -10.23
C GLU A 19 -10.95 6.78 -11.02
N ALA A 20 -10.39 7.93 -10.62
CA ALA A 20 -9.21 8.49 -11.28
C ALA A 20 -7.99 7.56 -11.14
N THR A 21 -7.80 6.96 -9.96
CA THR A 21 -6.73 5.97 -9.76
C THR A 21 -6.96 4.74 -10.65
N GLN A 22 -8.19 4.26 -10.78
CA GLN A 22 -8.48 3.11 -11.63
C GLN A 22 -8.12 3.41 -13.10
N GLN A 23 -8.55 4.57 -13.61
CA GLN A 23 -8.20 5.01 -14.96
C GLN A 23 -6.68 5.15 -15.16
N PHE A 24 -5.98 5.67 -14.15
CA PHE A 24 -4.51 5.77 -14.16
C PHE A 24 -3.84 4.40 -14.27
N LEU A 25 -4.25 3.44 -13.45
CA LEU A 25 -3.68 2.09 -13.46
C LEU A 25 -3.95 1.38 -14.79
N HIS A 26 -5.16 1.52 -15.36
CA HIS A 26 -5.46 1.01 -16.69
C HIS A 26 -4.54 1.62 -17.76
N ALA A 27 -4.28 2.93 -17.71
CA ALA A 27 -3.40 3.60 -18.65
C ALA A 27 -1.93 3.17 -18.48
N LEU A 28 -1.51 2.89 -17.24
CA LEU A 28 -0.19 2.34 -16.92
C LEU A 28 -0.03 0.91 -17.46
N GLU A 29 -1.03 0.05 -17.28
CA GLU A 29 -1.07 -1.32 -17.81
C GLU A 29 -1.03 -1.37 -19.33
N ALA A 30 -1.73 -0.45 -19.98
CA ALA A 30 -1.70 -0.27 -21.42
C ALA A 30 -0.37 0.32 -21.95
N GLN A 31 0.60 0.61 -21.07
CA GLN A 31 1.87 1.27 -21.41
C GLN A 31 1.68 2.58 -22.20
N SER A 32 0.58 3.28 -21.91
CA SER A 32 0.17 4.48 -22.62
C SER A 32 0.67 5.79 -21.97
N LEU A 33 1.42 5.67 -20.87
CA LEU A 33 1.97 6.77 -20.10
C LEU A 33 3.51 6.71 -20.16
N GLY A 34 4.16 7.85 -20.39
CA GLY A 34 5.61 7.97 -20.20
C GLY A 34 5.98 8.18 -18.73
N ASP A 35 7.25 8.01 -18.38
CA ASP A 35 7.74 8.12 -17.00
C ASP A 35 7.39 9.46 -16.34
N ALA A 36 7.49 10.57 -17.08
CA ALA A 36 7.13 11.90 -16.58
C ALA A 36 5.64 12.03 -16.26
N ASP A 37 4.78 11.40 -17.07
CA ASP A 37 3.34 11.36 -16.86
C ASP A 37 2.97 10.51 -15.64
N ILE A 38 3.66 9.38 -15.44
CA ILE A 38 3.52 8.51 -14.27
C ILE A 38 3.91 9.28 -13.01
N GLN A 39 5.07 9.93 -13.03
CA GLN A 39 5.57 10.74 -11.92
C GLN A 39 4.57 11.84 -11.54
N ALA A 40 4.15 12.65 -12.51
CA ALA A 40 3.23 13.76 -12.27
C ALA A 40 1.88 13.27 -11.74
N GLY A 41 1.35 12.17 -12.29
CA GLY A 41 0.08 11.61 -11.86
C GLY A 41 0.10 11.08 -10.43
N VAL A 42 1.12 10.31 -10.06
CA VAL A 42 1.28 9.78 -8.70
C VAL A 42 1.47 10.92 -7.70
N VAL A 43 2.37 11.87 -7.98
CA VAL A 43 2.61 13.03 -7.09
C VAL A 43 1.32 13.81 -6.88
N HIS A 44 0.56 14.07 -7.95
CA HIS A 44 -0.70 14.77 -7.84
C HIS A 44 -1.71 13.99 -6.99
N LEU A 45 -1.93 12.70 -7.27
CA LEU A 45 -2.84 11.87 -6.48
C LEU A 45 -2.44 11.86 -5.01
N LEU A 46 -1.16 11.66 -4.68
CA LEU A 46 -0.70 11.61 -3.29
C LEU A 46 -0.79 12.96 -2.57
N SER A 47 -0.85 14.08 -3.30
CA SER A 47 -1.05 15.41 -2.71
C SER A 47 -2.49 15.69 -2.27
N LEU A 48 -3.48 14.94 -2.78
CA LEU A 48 -4.89 15.14 -2.44
C LEU A 48 -5.21 14.56 -1.05
N PRO A 49 -6.11 15.19 -0.25
CA PRO A 49 -6.45 14.70 1.10
C PRO A 49 -7.01 13.26 1.17
N ALA A 50 -7.79 12.86 0.15
CA ALA A 50 -8.30 11.50 -0.01
C ALA A 50 -7.39 10.62 -0.88
N GLY A 51 -6.40 11.26 -1.51
CA GLY A 51 -5.53 10.75 -2.54
C GLY A 51 -4.76 9.49 -2.17
N PRO A 52 -3.83 9.56 -1.21
CA PRO A 52 -3.04 8.41 -0.80
C PRO A 52 -3.85 7.18 -0.43
N ARG A 53 -4.95 7.38 0.33
CA ARG A 53 -5.82 6.27 0.74
C ARG A 53 -6.55 5.67 -0.45
N GLY A 54 -7.10 6.49 -1.34
CA GLY A 54 -7.78 6.02 -2.54
C GLY A 54 -6.81 5.33 -3.50
N PHE A 55 -5.61 5.89 -3.64
CA PHE A 55 -4.55 5.33 -4.48
C PHE A 55 -4.21 3.90 -4.07
N PHE A 56 -3.85 3.67 -2.80
CA PHE A 56 -3.50 2.34 -2.32
C PHE A 56 -4.69 1.40 -2.21
N ALA A 57 -5.89 1.90 -1.91
CA ALA A 57 -7.10 1.08 -1.95
C ALA A 57 -7.29 0.49 -3.35
N THR A 58 -7.25 1.31 -4.39
CA THR A 58 -7.43 0.85 -5.77
C THR A 58 -6.25 0.01 -6.27
N LEU A 59 -5.01 0.43 -6.02
CA LEU A 59 -3.81 -0.29 -6.47
C LEU A 59 -3.73 -1.69 -5.87
N LEU A 60 -3.99 -1.83 -4.57
CA LEU A 60 -3.82 -3.11 -3.89
C LEU A 60 -4.96 -4.10 -4.19
N THR A 61 -6.12 -3.62 -4.64
CA THR A 61 -7.28 -4.46 -4.97
C THR A 61 -7.58 -4.58 -6.47
N SER A 62 -6.77 -3.97 -7.36
CA SER A 62 -7.01 -4.06 -8.81
C SER A 62 -6.81 -5.49 -9.35
N ASP A 63 -7.42 -5.86 -10.48
CA ASP A 63 -7.20 -7.20 -11.05
C ASP A 63 -5.91 -7.29 -11.89
N GLY A 64 -5.30 -6.16 -12.22
CA GLY A 64 -4.15 -6.10 -13.12
C GLY A 64 -2.78 -6.25 -12.43
N PRO A 65 -1.70 -6.39 -13.22
CA PRO A 65 -0.38 -6.85 -12.76
C PRO A 65 0.47 -5.76 -12.08
N VAL A 66 0.01 -4.50 -12.07
CA VAL A 66 0.83 -3.36 -11.62
C VAL A 66 1.27 -3.52 -10.17
N ALA A 67 0.43 -4.09 -9.31
CA ALA A 67 0.77 -4.25 -7.90
C ALA A 67 1.67 -5.47 -7.64
N GLU A 68 1.67 -6.46 -8.53
CA GLU A 68 2.58 -7.62 -8.50
C GLU A 68 3.96 -7.30 -9.05
N ALA A 69 4.02 -6.48 -10.10
CA ALA A 69 5.24 -6.09 -10.80
C ALA A 69 5.21 -4.58 -11.11
N PRO A 70 5.38 -3.74 -10.09
CA PRO A 70 5.30 -2.29 -10.26
C PRO A 70 6.42 -1.79 -11.18
N PRO A 71 6.11 -0.98 -12.21
CA PRO A 71 7.12 -0.43 -13.10
C PRO A 71 8.05 0.52 -12.34
N ALA A 72 9.30 0.63 -12.78
CA ALA A 72 10.32 1.46 -12.12
C ALA A 72 9.89 2.92 -11.95
N ALA A 73 9.20 3.50 -12.95
CA ALA A 73 8.67 4.86 -12.86
C ALA A 73 7.63 5.03 -11.74
N LEU A 74 6.79 4.02 -11.51
CA LEU A 74 5.83 4.04 -10.40
C LEU A 74 6.56 3.99 -9.05
N LEU A 75 7.56 3.11 -8.92
CA LEU A 75 8.36 3.01 -7.69
C LEU A 75 9.11 4.31 -7.40
N ALA A 76 9.72 4.93 -8.42
CA ALA A 76 10.40 6.21 -8.29
C ALA A 76 9.44 7.33 -7.85
N ALA A 77 8.24 7.37 -8.44
CA ALA A 77 7.22 8.34 -8.09
C ALA A 77 6.70 8.16 -6.65
N LEU A 78 6.45 6.92 -6.23
CA LEU A 78 6.07 6.62 -4.84
C LEU A 78 7.19 7.00 -3.84
N GLY A 79 8.45 6.75 -4.21
CA GLY A 79 9.62 7.13 -3.40
C GLY A 79 9.77 8.63 -3.14
N SER A 80 9.05 9.49 -3.88
CA SER A 80 9.03 10.94 -3.61
C SER A 80 8.14 11.36 -2.41
N HIS A 81 7.35 10.43 -1.87
CA HIS A 81 6.46 10.65 -0.71
C HIS A 81 6.69 9.58 0.37
N PRO A 82 7.95 9.40 0.84
CA PRO A 82 8.35 8.19 1.56
C PRO A 82 7.57 7.97 2.86
N GLU A 83 7.34 9.02 3.66
CA GLU A 83 6.55 8.95 4.90
C GLU A 83 5.11 8.48 4.67
N THR A 84 4.38 9.15 3.77
CA THR A 84 2.99 8.81 3.46
C THR A 84 2.85 7.40 2.90
N VAL A 85 3.78 7.01 2.02
CA VAL A 85 3.78 5.69 1.38
C VAL A 85 4.11 4.59 2.40
N ALA A 86 5.12 4.79 3.24
CA ALA A 86 5.51 3.85 4.28
C ALA A 86 4.35 3.61 5.27
N ASP A 87 3.76 4.67 5.81
CA ASP A 87 2.66 4.57 6.76
C ASP A 87 1.48 3.76 6.19
N LEU A 88 1.06 4.08 4.97
CA LEU A 88 -0.11 3.45 4.35
C LEU A 88 0.17 2.00 3.94
N LEU A 89 1.34 1.68 3.37
CA LEU A 89 1.65 0.30 3.00
C LEU A 89 1.77 -0.61 4.23
N VAL A 90 2.42 -0.13 5.31
CA VAL A 90 2.53 -0.89 6.57
C VAL A 90 1.16 -1.10 7.21
N LYS A 91 0.29 -0.08 7.22
CA LYS A 91 -1.10 -0.23 7.69
C LYS A 91 -1.89 -1.20 6.81
N ASN A 92 -1.77 -1.14 5.49
CA ASN A 92 -2.44 -2.09 4.59
C ASN A 92 -1.97 -3.54 4.80
N LEU A 93 -0.67 -3.75 5.01
CA LEU A 93 -0.13 -5.05 5.39
C LEU A 93 -0.77 -5.57 6.68
N ALA A 94 -0.85 -4.74 7.72
CA ALA A 94 -1.47 -5.13 8.99
C ALA A 94 -2.97 -5.41 8.87
N MET A 95 -3.73 -4.50 8.25
CA MET A 95 -5.18 -4.62 8.10
C MET A 95 -5.56 -5.87 7.30
N SER A 96 -4.93 -6.09 6.15
CA SER A 96 -5.21 -7.25 5.30
C SER A 96 -4.82 -8.57 5.97
N THR A 97 -3.72 -8.59 6.72
CA THR A 97 -3.31 -9.76 7.51
C THR A 97 -4.34 -10.09 8.59
N ALA A 98 -4.81 -9.09 9.34
CA ALA A 98 -5.84 -9.27 10.37
C ALA A 98 -7.18 -9.72 9.79
N MET A 99 -7.58 -9.16 8.65
CA MET A 99 -8.84 -9.52 7.98
C MET A 99 -8.78 -10.92 7.37
N ARG A 100 -7.62 -11.36 6.88
CA ARG A 100 -7.45 -12.74 6.42
C ARG A 100 -7.77 -13.75 7.53
N VAL A 101 -7.27 -13.52 8.76
CA VAL A 101 -7.57 -14.35 9.93
C VAL A 101 -9.07 -14.33 10.25
N GLN A 102 -9.70 -13.15 10.22
CA GLN A 102 -11.12 -13.01 10.49
C GLN A 102 -11.99 -13.73 9.46
N HIS A 103 -11.69 -13.57 8.17
CA HIS A 103 -12.41 -14.23 7.08
C HIS A 103 -12.23 -15.75 7.10
N GLN A 104 -11.06 -16.24 7.50
CA GLN A 104 -10.81 -17.67 7.69
C GLN A 104 -11.71 -18.26 8.77
N ARG A 105 -11.82 -17.60 9.93
CA ARG A 105 -12.72 -18.04 11.02
C ARG A 105 -14.19 -18.04 10.61
N GLN A 106 -14.57 -17.13 9.72
CA GLN A 106 -15.93 -17.04 9.19
C GLN A 106 -16.20 -17.99 8.01
N GLY A 107 -15.20 -18.75 7.54
CA GLY A 107 -15.35 -19.62 6.37
C GLY A 107 -15.60 -18.88 5.06
N LYS A 108 -15.22 -17.59 4.96
CA LYS A 108 -15.47 -16.74 3.79
C LYS A 108 -14.28 -16.78 2.82
N THR A 109 -14.14 -17.89 2.08
CA THR A 109 -12.99 -18.18 1.22
C THR A 109 -12.64 -17.04 0.26
N ASP A 110 -13.61 -16.43 -0.42
CA ASP A 110 -13.35 -15.35 -1.38
C ASP A 110 -12.73 -14.12 -0.69
N LEU A 111 -13.21 -13.77 0.50
CA LEU A 111 -12.66 -12.65 1.28
C LEU A 111 -11.27 -12.98 1.86
N VAL A 112 -10.99 -14.25 2.14
CA VAL A 112 -9.64 -14.71 2.51
C VAL A 112 -8.67 -14.47 1.34
N GLN A 113 -9.09 -14.80 0.11
CA GLN A 113 -8.27 -14.59 -1.08
C GLN A 113 -8.00 -13.12 -1.35
N GLY A 114 -9.03 -12.27 -1.29
CA GLY A 114 -8.87 -10.82 -1.43
C GLY A 114 -7.94 -10.22 -0.37
N SER A 115 -8.09 -10.64 0.89
CA SER A 115 -7.19 -10.19 1.97
C SER A 115 -5.75 -10.67 1.74
N ALA A 116 -5.57 -11.91 1.27
CA ALA A 116 -4.24 -12.44 0.95
C ALA A 116 -3.59 -11.72 -0.25
N GLN A 117 -4.38 -11.28 -1.24
CA GLN A 117 -3.89 -10.51 -2.38
C GLN A 117 -3.36 -9.14 -1.94
N VAL A 118 -4.16 -8.37 -1.17
CA VAL A 118 -3.74 -7.07 -0.61
C VAL A 118 -2.49 -7.23 0.25
N GLN A 119 -2.44 -8.29 1.08
CA GLN A 119 -1.27 -8.60 1.90
C GLN A 119 -0.02 -8.78 1.03
N ARG A 120 -0.07 -9.68 0.04
CA ARG A 120 1.08 -9.96 -0.85
C ARG A 120 1.55 -8.72 -1.59
N ARG A 121 0.62 -7.94 -2.16
CA ARG A 121 0.95 -6.72 -2.91
C ARG A 121 1.55 -5.62 -2.03
N SER A 122 1.06 -5.49 -0.80
CA SER A 122 1.68 -4.59 0.18
C SER A 122 3.12 -5.02 0.45
N GLN A 123 3.38 -6.32 0.64
CA GLN A 123 4.74 -6.84 0.83
C GLN A 123 5.62 -6.58 -0.40
N THR A 124 5.13 -6.84 -1.61
CA THR A 124 5.86 -6.56 -2.86
C THR A 124 6.31 -5.10 -2.94
N LEU A 125 5.40 -4.16 -2.68
CA LEU A 125 5.72 -2.73 -2.74
C LEU A 125 6.70 -2.31 -1.64
N LEU A 126 6.54 -2.81 -0.41
CA LEU A 126 7.45 -2.53 0.70
C LEU A 126 8.88 -2.98 0.37
N LEU A 127 9.04 -4.19 -0.19
CA LEU A 127 10.34 -4.75 -0.57
C LEU A 127 10.94 -4.06 -1.81
N ALA A 128 10.11 -3.62 -2.75
CA ALA A 128 10.56 -2.91 -3.93
C ALA A 128 11.04 -1.47 -3.62
N LEU A 129 10.35 -0.79 -2.71
CA LEU A 129 10.65 0.60 -2.33
C LEU A 129 11.81 0.70 -1.34
N LYS A 130 11.87 -0.20 -0.35
CA LYS A 130 12.98 -0.38 0.60
C LYS A 130 13.57 0.92 1.16
N THR A 131 12.72 1.89 1.49
CA THR A 131 13.15 3.16 2.07
C THR A 131 13.39 3.03 3.58
N VAL A 132 14.13 3.97 4.16
CA VAL A 132 14.40 3.97 5.62
C VAL A 132 13.11 4.17 6.42
N GLU A 133 12.17 4.95 5.91
CA GLU A 133 10.86 5.20 6.49
C GLU A 133 10.05 3.90 6.57
N ILE A 134 10.12 3.06 5.53
CA ILE A 134 9.50 1.73 5.57
C ILE A 134 10.06 0.89 6.71
N GLN A 135 11.39 0.85 6.88
CA GLN A 135 12.01 0.12 7.99
C GLN A 135 11.55 0.67 9.35
N GLN A 136 11.52 2.00 9.50
CA GLN A 136 11.04 2.65 10.74
C GLN A 136 9.59 2.29 11.02
N HIS A 137 8.68 2.42 10.05
CA HIS A 137 7.27 2.12 10.22
C HIS A 137 7.01 0.62 10.51
N LEU A 138 7.80 -0.30 9.93
CA LEU A 138 7.74 -1.72 10.26
C LEU A 138 8.21 -1.99 11.69
N GLN A 139 9.30 -1.37 12.14
CA GLN A 139 9.80 -1.47 13.52
C GLN A 139 8.78 -0.91 14.52
N ASP A 140 8.25 0.27 14.24
CA ASP A 140 7.19 0.91 15.01
C ASP A 140 5.93 0.04 15.07
N MET A 141 5.57 -0.71 14.04
CA MET A 141 4.44 -1.63 14.09
C MET A 141 4.70 -2.86 14.99
N LEU A 142 5.95 -3.32 15.12
CA LEU A 142 6.35 -4.43 15.99
C LEU A 142 6.50 -4.01 17.46
N GLN A 143 7.03 -2.81 17.67
CA GLN A 143 7.17 -2.17 18.97
C GLN A 143 6.30 -0.91 18.97
N PRO A 144 4.96 -1.08 19.08
CA PRO A 144 3.99 -0.01 18.85
C PRO A 144 4.32 1.24 19.65
N SER A 145 4.82 2.26 18.93
CA SER A 145 4.79 3.65 19.38
C SER A 145 3.34 4.07 19.65
N GLN A 146 3.12 5.19 20.33
CA GLN A 146 1.77 5.63 20.72
C GLN A 146 0.79 5.68 19.52
N ALA A 147 1.29 6.04 18.33
CA ALA A 147 0.50 6.10 17.10
C ALA A 147 0.07 4.71 16.60
N TYR A 148 0.97 3.73 16.58
CA TYR A 148 0.65 2.36 16.16
C TYR A 148 -0.14 1.58 17.20
N ALA A 149 0.09 1.84 18.50
CA ALA A 149 -0.78 1.35 19.57
C ALA A 149 -2.22 1.84 19.36
N ALA A 150 -2.40 3.16 19.16
CA ALA A 150 -3.71 3.75 18.89
C ALA A 150 -4.36 3.20 17.61
N PHE A 151 -3.58 2.94 16.56
CA PHE A 151 -4.06 2.28 15.35
C PHE A 151 -4.58 0.86 15.64
N LEU A 152 -3.78 0.01 16.29
CA LEU A 152 -4.16 -1.37 16.61
C LEU A 152 -5.39 -1.41 17.54
N ASP A 153 -5.47 -0.49 18.50
CA ASP A 153 -6.59 -0.41 19.45
C ASP A 153 -7.87 0.10 18.78
N ARG A 154 -7.76 1.11 17.90
CA ARG A 154 -8.90 1.63 17.13
C ARG A 154 -9.63 0.54 16.34
N TRP A 155 -8.88 -0.44 15.82
CA TRP A 155 -9.45 -1.55 15.05
C TRP A 155 -9.86 -2.75 15.92
N GLY A 156 -9.49 -2.78 17.20
CA GLY A 156 -9.91 -3.82 18.14
C GLY A 156 -9.40 -5.21 17.80
N TYR A 157 -8.20 -5.33 17.20
CA TYR A 157 -7.65 -6.62 16.81
C TYR A 157 -7.42 -7.54 18.01
N ASP A 158 -7.85 -8.79 17.88
CA ASP A 158 -7.65 -9.79 18.91
C ASP A 158 -6.25 -10.41 18.89
N VAL A 159 -5.98 -11.31 19.85
CA VAL A 159 -4.64 -11.89 20.03
C VAL A 159 -4.13 -12.60 18.77
N PRO A 160 -4.87 -13.53 18.13
CA PRO A 160 -4.37 -14.16 16.90
C PRO A 160 -4.22 -13.19 15.73
N GLN A 161 -5.07 -12.15 15.62
CA GLN A 161 -4.88 -11.11 14.61
C GLN A 161 -3.58 -10.33 14.84
N LYS A 162 -3.33 -9.88 16.08
CA LYS A 162 -2.09 -9.16 16.45
C LYS A 162 -0.85 -10.02 16.22
N GLN A 163 -0.90 -11.30 16.55
CA GLN A 163 0.19 -12.25 16.27
C GLN A 163 0.44 -12.41 14.76
N ALA A 164 -0.61 -12.55 13.96
CA ALA A 164 -0.47 -12.65 12.50
C ALA A 164 0.15 -11.38 11.90
N ILE A 165 -0.27 -10.20 12.35
CA ILE A 165 0.31 -8.91 11.95
C ILE A 165 1.80 -8.87 12.29
N ALA A 166 2.17 -9.17 13.55
CA ALA A 166 3.56 -9.15 13.99
C ALA A 166 4.45 -10.09 13.14
N THR A 167 3.97 -11.31 12.86
CA THR A 167 4.69 -12.24 11.99
C THR A 167 4.88 -11.69 10.58
N ALA A 168 3.82 -11.15 9.96
CA ALA A 168 3.89 -10.63 8.60
C ALA A 168 4.83 -9.41 8.49
N VAL A 169 4.81 -8.53 9.49
CA VAL A 169 5.68 -7.34 9.56
C VAL A 169 7.13 -7.74 9.80
N ALA A 170 7.39 -8.64 10.76
CA ALA A 170 8.73 -9.13 11.06
C ALA A 170 9.37 -9.82 9.85
N GLN A 171 8.59 -10.58 9.08
CA GLN A 171 9.08 -11.24 7.87
C GLN A 171 9.55 -10.23 6.81
N VAL A 172 8.80 -9.14 6.59
CA VAL A 172 9.20 -8.09 5.65
C VAL A 172 10.46 -7.39 6.14
N LEU A 173 10.50 -7.00 7.41
CA LEU A 173 11.65 -6.32 8.01
C LEU A 173 12.93 -7.17 7.95
N GLN A 174 12.83 -8.47 8.25
CA GLN A 174 13.96 -9.41 8.12
C GLN A 174 14.46 -9.50 6.67
N THR A 175 13.54 -9.55 5.71
CA THR A 175 13.90 -9.60 4.29
C THR A 175 14.63 -8.33 3.86
N LEU A 176 14.16 -7.14 4.28
CA LEU A 176 14.82 -5.88 3.99
C LEU A 176 16.24 -5.84 4.56
N ASN A 177 16.41 -6.20 5.84
CA ASN A 177 17.72 -6.20 6.48
C ASN A 177 18.70 -7.17 5.80
N ALA A 178 18.22 -8.34 5.35
CA ALA A 178 19.05 -9.31 4.63
C ALA A 178 19.47 -8.84 3.23
N GLN A 179 18.74 -7.91 2.61
CA GLN A 179 19.09 -7.32 1.33
C GLN A 179 20.15 -6.23 1.45
N ASP A 180 20.20 -5.53 2.59
CA ASP A 180 21.20 -4.50 2.88
C ASP A 180 22.59 -5.11 3.22
N ASP A 181 22.63 -6.39 3.63
CA ASP A 181 23.85 -7.15 3.93
C ASP A 181 24.51 -7.81 2.70
N LEU A 182 23.98 -7.62 1.48
CA LEU A 182 24.58 -8.12 0.25
C LEU A 182 25.62 -7.12 -0.31
N PRO A 183 26.86 -7.56 -0.60
CA PRO A 183 27.98 -6.71 -1.01
C PRO A 183 27.80 -6.04 -2.39
#